data_AF-A0A6B4JKW5-F1
#
_entry.id   AF-A0A6B4JKW5-F1
#
_cell.length_a   1.000
_cell.length_b   1.000
_cell.length_c   1.000
_cell.angle_alpha   90.00
_cell.angle_beta   90.00
_cell.angle_gamma   90.00
#
_symmetry.space_group_name_H-M   'P 1'
#
loop_
_entity.id
_entity.type
_entity.pdbx_description
1 polymer ?
#
loop_
_entity_poly.entity_id
_entity_poly.type
_entity_poly.pdbx_seq_one_letter_code
_entity_poly.pdbx_strand_id
1 'polypeptide(L)'
;MANIIVTPQLASIIKRERTNASPKLSAKELSLAIDKSDTYISTLERGNIKKLDSKLFIKIFRKIKICSDEEFQNYINQILNDAFTSLHYNEKELKHQEWILQLSLIIRKIPIPKTVVEFIKNSLDELNITVNDLTRKINENIYLPSPEDFEYNTLKVFDNGRWGYKYKLNDTILEKILSSDTKSCNYITMLGITYNIYLLQGNDDQTAQQKANMFLSDNQFYNLRDIHRARNIETKKKENQNDDDLYSSLVLPEYEISFNTEFEKLKKRIREYRDMNIESALPMIKSINENLSLDLPFTNFIYKISFAKLFKDFTVEQKKEFLSNLLDLIKNSIEKNKSTKDTHYDISD
;
A
#
# COMPACT_ATOMS: atom_id res chain seq x y z
N MET A 1 -3.95 22.78 -7.78
CA MET A 1 -4.07 21.40 -7.24
C MET A 1 -4.18 20.48 -8.45
N ALA A 2 -3.57 19.31 -8.36
CA ALA A 2 -3.37 18.43 -9.50
C ALA A 2 -4.66 18.06 -10.24
N ASN A 3 -4.58 18.03 -11.57
CA ASN A 3 -5.59 17.42 -12.43
C ASN A 3 -5.25 15.94 -12.64
N ILE A 4 -6.22 15.06 -12.40
CA ILE A 4 -6.14 13.63 -12.69
C ILE A 4 -6.51 13.40 -14.15
N ILE A 5 -5.66 12.68 -14.88
CA ILE A 5 -5.96 12.30 -16.25
C ILE A 5 -6.92 11.12 -16.25
N VAL A 6 -8.11 11.33 -16.81
CA VAL A 6 -9.16 10.32 -16.79
C VAL A 6 -9.02 9.44 -18.02
N THR A 7 -8.59 8.21 -17.78
CA THR A 7 -8.53 7.16 -18.80
C THR A 7 -9.89 6.47 -18.91
N PRO A 8 -10.17 5.76 -20.03
CA PRO A 8 -11.37 4.92 -20.13
C PRO A 8 -11.49 3.91 -18.98
N GLN A 9 -10.35 3.40 -18.49
CA GLN A 9 -10.33 2.50 -17.34
C GLN A 9 -10.76 3.21 -16.06
N LEU A 10 -10.19 4.38 -15.76
CA LEU A 10 -10.59 5.13 -14.57
C LEU A 10 -12.08 5.49 -14.62
N ALA A 11 -12.59 5.88 -15.80
CA ALA A 11 -14.01 6.13 -16.01
C ALA A 11 -14.88 4.90 -15.71
N SER A 12 -14.45 3.71 -16.16
CA SER A 12 -15.11 2.44 -15.87
C SER A 12 -15.08 2.09 -14.38
N ILE A 13 -13.95 2.31 -13.71
CA ILE A 13 -13.82 2.13 -12.25
C ILE A 13 -14.78 3.05 -11.51
N ILE A 14 -14.81 4.35 -11.84
CA ILE A 14 -15.74 5.31 -11.22
C ILE A 14 -17.19 4.84 -11.37
N LYS A 15 -17.59 4.38 -12.56
CA LYS A 15 -18.93 3.85 -12.83
C LYS A 15 -19.24 2.60 -12.01
N ARG A 16 -18.30 1.65 -11.97
CA ARG A 16 -18.41 0.39 -11.21
C ARG A 16 -18.59 0.69 -9.72
N GLU A 17 -17.70 1.48 -9.16
CA GLU A 17 -17.70 1.85 -7.74
C GLU A 17 -18.99 2.59 -7.36
N ARG A 18 -19.45 3.55 -8.17
CA ARG A 18 -20.74 4.22 -7.94
C ARG A 18 -21.91 3.23 -7.98
N THR A 19 -21.93 2.33 -8.96
CA THR A 19 -23.05 1.39 -9.15
C THR A 19 -23.12 0.34 -8.03
N ASN A 20 -21.96 -0.02 -7.47
CA ASN A 20 -21.82 -0.97 -6.37
C ASN A 20 -21.89 -0.32 -4.97
N ALA A 21 -22.06 1.00 -4.90
CA ALA A 21 -22.23 1.70 -3.64
C ALA A 21 -23.46 1.16 -2.87
N SER A 22 -23.38 1.19 -1.54
CA SER A 22 -24.49 0.81 -0.65
C SER A 22 -24.75 1.95 0.33
N PRO A 23 -25.92 2.63 0.25
CA PRO A 23 -26.99 2.44 -0.73
C PRO A 23 -26.55 2.80 -2.17
N LYS A 24 -27.25 2.24 -3.17
CA LYS A 24 -26.93 2.45 -4.60
C LYS A 24 -27.00 3.95 -4.93
N LEU A 25 -25.89 4.49 -5.44
CA LEU A 25 -25.78 5.90 -5.74
C LEU A 25 -26.13 6.19 -7.21
N SER A 26 -27.16 7.00 -7.45
CA SER A 26 -27.53 7.43 -8.80
C SER A 26 -26.57 8.49 -9.35
N ALA A 27 -26.51 8.62 -10.68
CA ALA A 27 -25.72 9.67 -11.32
C ALA A 27 -26.19 11.09 -10.92
N LYS A 28 -27.50 11.26 -10.69
CA LYS A 28 -28.11 12.52 -10.25
C LYS A 28 -27.73 12.89 -8.82
N GLU A 29 -27.66 11.92 -7.91
CA GLU A 29 -27.23 12.19 -6.54
C GLU A 29 -25.74 12.52 -6.48
N LEU A 30 -24.93 11.86 -7.30
CA LEU A 30 -23.51 12.15 -7.38
C LEU A 30 -23.25 13.54 -7.99
N SER A 31 -23.94 13.92 -9.08
CA SER A 31 -23.79 15.23 -9.73
C SER A 31 -24.09 16.38 -8.76
N LEU A 32 -25.18 16.26 -8.00
CA LEU A 32 -25.57 17.23 -6.97
C LEU A 32 -24.50 17.35 -5.88
N ALA A 33 -23.96 16.23 -5.39
CA ALA A 33 -22.95 16.24 -4.33
C ALA A 33 -21.60 16.85 -4.75
N ILE A 34 -21.33 16.92 -6.04
CA ILE A 34 -20.08 17.46 -6.59
C ILE A 34 -20.27 18.80 -7.30
N ASP A 35 -21.46 19.41 -7.19
CA ASP A 35 -21.81 20.70 -7.79
C ASP A 35 -21.63 20.70 -9.32
N LYS A 36 -22.09 19.63 -9.99
CA LYS A 36 -22.04 19.45 -11.46
C LYS A 36 -23.40 19.05 -12.02
N SER A 37 -23.54 19.11 -13.35
CA SER A 37 -24.75 18.66 -14.04
C SER A 37 -24.84 17.13 -14.11
N ASP A 38 -26.06 16.60 -14.24
CA ASP A 38 -26.29 15.14 -14.42
C ASP A 38 -25.57 14.61 -15.67
N THR A 39 -25.49 15.43 -16.72
CA THR A 39 -24.76 15.14 -17.96
C THR A 39 -23.25 15.01 -17.73
N TYR A 40 -22.69 15.67 -16.70
CA TYR A 40 -21.28 15.58 -16.36
C TYR A 40 -20.89 14.15 -15.95
N ILE A 41 -21.65 13.53 -15.06
CA ILE A 41 -21.38 12.15 -14.60
C ILE A 41 -21.44 11.17 -15.74
N SER A 42 -22.49 11.26 -16.58
CA SER A 42 -22.61 10.40 -17.76
C SER A 42 -21.45 10.58 -18.75
N THR A 43 -20.92 11.80 -18.88
CA THR A 43 -19.77 12.11 -19.75
C THR A 43 -18.45 11.64 -19.15
N LEU A 44 -18.31 11.73 -17.82
CA LEU A 44 -17.18 11.20 -17.06
C LEU A 44 -17.09 9.67 -17.21
N GLU A 45 -18.19 8.97 -16.96
CA GLU A 45 -18.26 7.50 -16.99
C GLU A 45 -18.10 6.92 -18.41
N ARG A 46 -18.27 7.74 -19.44
CA ARG A 46 -17.96 7.37 -20.84
C ARG A 46 -16.50 7.64 -21.22
N GLY A 47 -15.68 8.25 -20.35
CA GLY A 47 -14.28 8.59 -20.65
C GLY A 47 -14.11 9.80 -21.57
N ASN A 48 -15.15 10.62 -21.73
CA ASN A 48 -15.14 11.82 -22.56
C ASN A 48 -14.60 13.05 -21.81
N ILE A 49 -14.57 13.00 -20.48
CA ILE A 49 -13.82 13.96 -19.66
C ILE A 49 -12.38 13.46 -19.59
N LYS A 50 -11.40 14.26 -20.01
CA LYS A 50 -9.99 13.87 -20.04
C LYS A 50 -9.20 14.30 -18.79
N LYS A 51 -9.67 15.31 -18.08
CA LYS A 51 -9.03 15.85 -16.88
C LYS A 51 -10.07 16.07 -15.78
N LEU A 52 -9.73 15.68 -14.56
CA LEU A 52 -10.57 15.78 -13.39
C LEU A 52 -9.75 16.39 -12.25
N ASP A 53 -10.18 17.50 -11.67
CA ASP A 53 -9.49 18.08 -10.51
C ASP A 53 -9.39 17.06 -9.35
N SER A 54 -8.24 17.02 -8.67
CA SER A 54 -8.00 16.09 -7.56
C SER A 54 -8.96 16.25 -6.39
N LYS A 55 -9.40 17.47 -6.05
CA LYS A 55 -10.45 17.66 -5.03
C LYS A 55 -11.77 17.09 -5.52
N LEU A 56 -12.09 17.30 -6.79
CA LEU A 56 -13.30 16.74 -7.40
C LEU A 56 -13.28 15.21 -7.40
N PHE A 57 -12.14 14.60 -7.73
CA PHE A 57 -11.93 13.16 -7.61
C PHE A 57 -12.16 12.66 -6.18
N ILE A 58 -11.53 13.31 -5.18
CA ILE A 58 -11.71 12.94 -3.77
C ILE A 58 -13.19 13.10 -3.37
N LYS A 59 -13.86 14.18 -3.79
CA LYS A 59 -15.30 14.41 -3.57
C LYS A 59 -16.13 13.27 -4.15
N ILE A 60 -15.84 12.83 -5.38
CA ILE A 60 -16.54 11.72 -6.04
C ILE A 60 -16.41 10.44 -5.20
N PHE A 61 -15.19 10.02 -4.88
CA PHE A 61 -14.99 8.76 -4.16
C PHE A 61 -15.47 8.81 -2.71
N ARG A 62 -15.40 9.97 -2.03
CA ARG A 62 -16.01 10.14 -0.70
C ARG A 62 -17.53 10.10 -0.74
N LYS A 63 -18.14 10.55 -1.83
CA LYS A 63 -19.59 10.44 -2.00
C LYS A 63 -20.01 8.99 -2.30
N ILE A 64 -19.22 8.27 -3.10
CA ILE A 64 -19.42 6.84 -3.38
C ILE A 64 -19.30 6.01 -2.11
N LYS A 65 -18.28 6.29 -1.28
CA LYS A 65 -18.01 5.59 -0.03
C LYS A 65 -17.98 6.54 1.16
N ILE A 66 -19.13 6.67 1.82
CA ILE A 66 -19.26 7.46 3.06
C ILE A 66 -18.58 6.68 4.18
N CYS A 67 -17.43 7.16 4.62
CA CYS A 67 -16.59 6.50 5.63
C CYS A 67 -15.66 7.49 6.33
N SER A 68 -15.00 7.04 7.39
CA SER A 68 -13.95 7.80 8.06
C SER A 68 -12.73 8.02 7.14
N ASP A 69 -11.84 8.93 7.53
CA ASP A 69 -10.63 9.22 6.74
C ASP A 69 -9.71 8.01 6.59
N GLU A 70 -9.60 7.18 7.62
CA GLU A 70 -8.80 5.95 7.60
C GLU A 70 -9.39 4.91 6.64
N GLU A 71 -10.70 4.66 6.75
CA GLU A 71 -11.42 3.77 5.85
C GLU A 71 -11.35 4.25 4.40
N PHE A 72 -11.38 5.57 4.17
CA PHE A 72 -11.22 6.15 2.84
C PHE A 72 -9.83 5.86 2.25
N GLN A 73 -8.75 5.95 3.05
CA GLN A 73 -7.42 5.58 2.57
C GLN A 73 -7.33 4.09 2.25
N ASN A 74 -7.93 3.23 3.07
CA ASN A 74 -8.02 1.79 2.79
C ASN A 74 -8.79 1.51 1.50
N TYR A 75 -9.87 2.25 1.25
CA TYR A 75 -10.64 2.15 0.02
C TYR A 75 -9.84 2.61 -1.23
N ILE A 76 -9.08 3.70 -1.14
CA ILE A 76 -8.17 4.13 -2.22
C ILE A 76 -7.08 3.09 -2.47
N ASN A 77 -6.51 2.49 -1.42
CA ASN A 77 -5.55 1.40 -1.55
C ASN A 77 -6.17 0.18 -2.24
N GLN A 78 -7.43 -0.15 -1.94
CA GLN A 78 -8.15 -1.23 -2.62
C GLN A 78 -8.37 -0.91 -4.09
N ILE A 79 -8.81 0.28 -4.46
CA ILE A 79 -8.98 0.68 -5.87
C ILE A 79 -7.66 0.57 -6.63
N LEU A 80 -6.56 1.02 -6.02
CA LEU A 80 -5.23 0.92 -6.60
C LEU A 80 -4.82 -0.55 -6.76
N ASN A 81 -4.92 -1.37 -5.71
CA ASN A 81 -4.61 -2.79 -5.77
C ASN A 81 -5.48 -3.54 -6.79
N ASP A 82 -6.78 -3.29 -6.82
CA ASP A 82 -7.69 -3.83 -7.82
C ASP A 82 -7.26 -3.44 -9.22
N ALA A 83 -6.89 -2.18 -9.44
CA ALA A 83 -6.39 -1.75 -10.73
C ALA A 83 -5.10 -2.51 -11.11
N PHE A 84 -4.18 -2.73 -10.19
CA PHE A 84 -2.97 -3.51 -10.50
C PHE A 84 -3.23 -5.01 -10.70
N THR A 85 -4.14 -5.60 -9.94
CA THR A 85 -4.43 -7.05 -9.95
C THR A 85 -5.41 -7.49 -11.03
N SER A 86 -6.39 -6.66 -11.36
CA SER A 86 -7.43 -6.99 -12.36
C SER A 86 -6.95 -6.79 -13.79
N LEU A 87 -5.74 -6.28 -13.98
CA LEU A 87 -5.23 -5.84 -15.25
C LEU A 87 -3.98 -6.64 -15.58
N HIS A 88 -4.13 -7.61 -16.49
CA HIS A 88 -3.03 -8.19 -17.26
C HIS A 88 -2.51 -7.13 -18.25
N TYR A 89 -2.14 -5.96 -17.76
CA TYR A 89 -1.61 -4.93 -18.62
C TYR A 89 -0.24 -5.33 -19.10
N ASN A 90 -0.05 -5.30 -20.41
CA ASN A 90 1.30 -5.22 -20.94
C ASN A 90 1.88 -3.82 -20.65
N GLU A 91 3.20 -3.70 -20.73
CA GLU A 91 3.93 -2.46 -20.41
C GLU A 91 3.41 -1.22 -21.19
N LYS A 92 2.93 -1.41 -22.42
CA LYS A 92 2.33 -0.32 -23.22
C LYS A 92 1.00 0.14 -22.66
N GLU A 93 0.19 -0.74 -22.08
CA GLU A 93 -1.11 -0.36 -21.53
C GLU A 93 -0.97 0.37 -20.20
N LEU A 94 0.00 -0.04 -19.37
CA LEU A 94 0.36 0.65 -18.12
C LEU A 94 0.88 2.08 -18.38
N LYS A 95 1.63 2.29 -19.48
CA LYS A 95 2.08 3.62 -19.94
C LYS A 95 0.94 4.63 -20.10
N HIS A 96 -0.27 4.16 -20.36
CA HIS A 96 -1.46 5.01 -20.55
C HIS A 96 -2.31 5.16 -19.29
N GLN A 97 -1.90 4.60 -18.14
CA GLN A 97 -2.65 4.69 -16.86
C GLN A 97 -2.04 5.71 -15.89
N GLU A 98 -1.76 6.94 -16.36
CA GLU A 98 -1.15 8.01 -15.55
C GLU A 98 -1.88 8.28 -14.22
N TRP A 99 -3.20 8.07 -14.18
CA TRP A 99 -4.00 8.22 -12.97
C TRP A 99 -3.51 7.34 -11.81
N ILE A 100 -2.93 6.18 -12.10
CA ILE A 100 -2.39 5.27 -11.09
C ILE A 100 -1.22 5.94 -10.35
N LEU A 101 -0.31 6.57 -11.09
CA LEU A 101 0.82 7.32 -10.51
C LEU A 101 0.32 8.52 -9.70
N GLN A 102 -0.67 9.24 -10.22
CA GLN A 102 -1.25 10.39 -9.54
C GLN A 102 -1.93 9.97 -8.22
N LEU A 103 -2.68 8.87 -8.23
CA LEU A 103 -3.30 8.35 -7.02
C LEU A 103 -2.24 7.84 -6.02
N SER A 104 -1.24 7.10 -6.49
CA SER A 104 -0.17 6.53 -5.66
C SER A 104 0.72 7.61 -5.02
N LEU A 105 1.09 8.65 -5.78
CA LEU A 105 2.06 9.66 -5.34
C LEU A 105 1.43 10.89 -4.68
N ILE A 106 0.22 11.29 -5.11
CA ILE A 106 -0.41 12.57 -4.70
C ILE A 106 -1.62 12.36 -3.76
N ILE A 107 -2.47 11.37 -4.04
CA ILE A 107 -3.76 11.22 -3.34
C ILE A 107 -3.64 10.30 -2.12
N ARG A 108 -2.96 9.17 -2.27
CA ARG A 108 -2.75 8.19 -1.21
C ARG A 108 -1.96 8.81 -0.06
N LYS A 109 -2.50 8.73 1.15
CA LYS A 109 -1.82 9.13 2.38
C LYS A 109 -1.20 7.90 3.05
N ILE A 110 0.10 7.97 3.31
CA ILE A 110 0.88 6.94 3.97
C ILE A 110 1.12 7.41 5.42
N PRO A 111 0.90 6.57 6.44
CA PRO A 111 1.26 6.88 7.82
C PRO A 111 2.73 7.30 7.92
N ILE A 112 3.03 8.37 8.67
CA ILE A 112 4.40 8.85 8.82
C ILE A 112 5.08 8.09 9.97
N PRO A 113 6.15 7.31 9.70
CA PRO A 113 6.90 6.60 10.73
C PRO A 113 7.59 7.59 11.68
N LYS A 114 7.72 7.21 12.96
CA LYS A 114 8.45 8.03 13.96
C LYS A 114 9.88 8.32 13.54
N THR A 115 10.55 7.33 12.96
CA THR A 115 11.93 7.44 12.46
C THR A 115 12.08 8.51 11.37
N VAL A 116 11.06 8.70 10.53
CA VAL A 116 11.04 9.78 9.53
C VAL A 116 10.91 11.15 10.20
N VAL A 117 10.07 11.27 11.23
CA VAL A 117 9.93 12.51 12.00
C VAL A 117 11.23 12.86 12.72
N GLU A 118 11.86 11.88 13.36
CA GLU A 118 13.15 12.03 14.05
C GLU A 118 14.25 12.45 13.09
N PHE A 119 14.34 11.83 11.91
CA PHE A 119 15.29 12.24 10.86
C PHE A 119 15.12 13.70 10.47
N ILE A 120 13.88 14.18 10.27
CA ILE A 120 13.63 15.58 9.90
C ILE A 120 14.09 16.50 11.03
N LYS A 121 13.73 16.19 12.29
CA LYS A 121 14.13 17.02 13.45
C LYS A 121 15.65 17.11 13.58
N ASN A 122 16.33 15.96 13.61
CA ASN A 122 17.78 15.91 13.74
C ASN A 122 18.47 16.64 12.58
N SER A 123 17.94 16.50 11.36
CA SER A 123 18.51 17.19 10.20
C SER A 123 18.35 18.71 10.27
N LEU A 124 17.20 19.22 10.76
CA LEU A 124 17.01 20.66 10.96
C LEU A 124 17.99 21.21 12.00
N ASP A 125 18.19 20.46 13.10
CA ASP A 125 19.11 20.83 14.17
C ASP A 125 20.58 20.80 13.69
N GLU A 126 20.99 19.74 13.00
CA GLU A 126 22.35 19.58 12.45
C GLU A 126 22.69 20.63 11.39
N LEU A 127 21.71 20.98 10.55
CA LEU A 127 21.86 22.02 9.52
C LEU A 127 21.69 23.45 10.09
N ASN A 128 21.25 23.57 11.35
CA ASN A 128 20.90 24.84 12.00
C ASN A 128 19.92 25.69 11.17
N ILE A 129 18.83 25.08 10.71
CA ILE A 129 17.77 25.73 9.91
C ILE A 129 16.39 25.54 10.53
N THR A 130 15.49 26.47 10.25
CA THR A 130 14.10 26.37 10.73
C THR A 130 13.21 25.58 9.76
N VAL A 131 12.02 25.21 10.23
CA VAL A 131 10.96 24.65 9.38
C VAL A 131 10.60 25.57 8.21
N ASN A 132 10.59 26.89 8.44
CA ASN A 132 10.31 27.89 7.41
C ASN A 132 11.43 27.94 6.36
N ASP A 133 12.69 27.78 6.77
CA ASP A 133 13.82 27.72 5.84
C ASP A 133 13.73 26.52 4.91
N LEU A 134 13.46 25.33 5.47
CA LEU A 134 13.29 24.12 4.68
C LEU A 134 12.07 24.24 3.75
N THR A 135 10.94 24.77 4.22
CA THR A 135 9.74 24.96 3.40
C THR A 135 9.99 25.91 2.24
N ARG A 136 10.67 27.03 2.50
CA ARG A 136 11.10 27.98 1.47
C ARG A 136 11.99 27.28 0.45
N LYS A 137 12.98 26.51 0.90
CA LYS A 137 13.90 25.78 0.02
C LYS A 137 13.17 24.82 -0.93
N ILE A 138 12.22 24.04 -0.40
CA ILE A 138 11.39 23.14 -1.21
C ILE A 138 10.60 23.93 -2.26
N ASN A 139 10.03 25.07 -1.88
CA ASN A 139 9.21 25.91 -2.75
C ASN A 139 10.02 26.68 -3.82
N GLU A 140 11.35 26.78 -3.71
CA GLU A 140 12.21 27.36 -4.74
C GLU A 140 12.27 26.50 -6.01
N ASN A 141 12.02 25.18 -5.90
CA ASN A 141 12.01 24.25 -7.04
C ASN A 141 13.28 24.29 -7.92
N ILE A 142 14.44 24.56 -7.31
CA ILE A 142 15.70 24.88 -8.03
C ILE A 142 16.11 23.82 -9.05
N TYR A 143 15.89 22.55 -8.74
CA TYR A 143 16.32 21.43 -9.57
C TYR A 143 15.23 20.90 -10.52
N LEU A 144 14.10 21.61 -10.62
CA LEU A 144 13.08 21.31 -11.63
C LEU A 144 13.44 22.04 -12.94
N PRO A 145 13.80 21.34 -14.03
CA PRO A 145 14.07 22.00 -15.31
C PRO A 145 12.81 22.68 -15.84
N SER A 146 12.94 23.90 -16.34
CA SER A 146 11.83 24.69 -16.89
C SER A 146 10.59 24.74 -15.97
N PRO A 147 10.73 25.24 -14.73
CA PRO A 147 9.65 25.22 -13.75
C PRO A 147 8.39 25.99 -14.20
N GLU A 148 8.51 26.90 -15.15
CA GLU A 148 7.41 27.59 -15.84
C GLU A 148 6.43 26.65 -16.55
N ASP A 149 6.90 25.49 -17.02
CA ASP A 149 6.08 24.49 -17.72
C ASP A 149 5.26 23.58 -16.79
N PHE A 150 5.32 23.87 -15.48
CA PHE A 150 4.69 23.08 -14.44
C PHE A 150 3.72 23.91 -13.60
N GLU A 151 2.51 23.37 -13.44
CA GLU A 151 1.56 23.87 -12.46
C GLU A 151 1.99 23.47 -11.04
N TYR A 152 1.78 24.38 -10.09
CA TYR A 152 2.04 24.10 -8.68
C TYR A 152 1.17 22.97 -8.14
N ASN A 153 1.84 22.08 -7.42
CA ASN A 153 1.29 20.89 -6.79
C ASN A 153 0.55 19.97 -7.77
N THR A 154 1.06 19.86 -8.99
CA THR A 154 0.54 18.99 -10.07
C THR A 154 1.65 18.07 -10.55
N LEU A 155 1.34 16.76 -10.64
CA LEU A 155 2.25 15.77 -11.23
C LEU A 155 2.13 15.84 -12.75
N LYS A 156 3.25 16.06 -13.43
CA LYS A 156 3.38 15.93 -14.88
C LYS A 156 4.12 14.63 -15.17
N VAL A 157 3.49 13.72 -15.91
CA VAL A 157 4.11 12.47 -16.37
C VAL A 157 4.52 12.67 -17.83
N PHE A 158 5.71 12.20 -18.19
CA PHE A 158 6.25 12.26 -19.54
C PHE A 158 6.10 10.91 -20.23
N ASP A 159 6.14 10.88 -21.56
CA ASP A 159 5.96 9.67 -22.37
C ASP A 159 6.96 8.55 -22.03
N ASN A 160 8.15 8.91 -21.54
CA ASN A 160 9.18 7.98 -21.10
C ASN A 160 8.98 7.47 -19.65
N GLY A 161 7.84 7.77 -19.02
CA GLY A 161 7.52 7.39 -17.65
C GLY A 161 8.24 8.21 -16.58
N ARG A 162 9.09 9.17 -16.94
CA ARG A 162 9.58 10.14 -15.96
C ARG A 162 8.43 11.01 -15.52
N TRP A 163 8.57 11.61 -14.36
CA TRP A 163 7.61 12.59 -13.87
C TRP A 163 8.35 13.78 -13.26
N GLY A 164 7.69 14.92 -13.26
CA GLY A 164 8.13 16.12 -12.57
C GLY A 164 7.01 16.70 -11.72
N TYR A 165 7.40 17.38 -10.64
CA TYR A 165 6.48 17.96 -9.69
C TYR A 165 7.01 19.30 -9.21
N LYS A 166 6.18 20.35 -9.32
CA LYS A 166 6.49 21.68 -8.82
C LYS A 166 5.83 21.89 -7.46
N TYR A 167 6.62 21.97 -6.41
CA TYR A 167 6.18 22.14 -5.04
C TYR A 167 5.69 23.55 -4.75
N LYS A 168 4.60 23.62 -4.00
CA LYS A 168 4.13 24.78 -3.24
C LYS A 168 3.54 24.30 -1.93
N LEU A 169 4.41 23.94 -1.00
CA LEU A 169 4.05 23.54 0.35
C LEU A 169 3.53 24.74 1.15
N ASN A 170 2.57 24.47 2.03
CA ASN A 170 2.08 25.43 3.00
C ASN A 170 3.07 25.47 4.18
N ASP A 171 3.41 26.66 4.66
CA ASP A 171 4.38 26.88 5.74
C ASP A 171 4.08 26.07 7.01
N THR A 172 2.80 25.76 7.27
CA THR A 172 2.38 25.00 8.46
C THR A 172 2.48 23.48 8.31
N ILE A 173 2.71 22.93 7.11
CA ILE A 173 2.61 21.47 6.91
C ILE A 173 3.73 20.71 7.60
N LEU A 174 4.96 21.21 7.53
CA LEU A 174 6.10 20.59 8.21
C LEU A 174 5.94 20.71 9.74
N GLU A 175 5.51 21.87 10.26
CA GLU A 175 5.26 22.05 11.69
C GLU A 175 4.26 21.01 12.21
N LYS A 176 3.16 20.81 11.48
CA LYS A 176 2.13 19.82 11.80
C LYS A 176 2.62 18.38 11.72
N ILE A 177 3.57 18.08 10.83
CA ILE A 177 4.22 16.75 10.78
C ILE A 177 5.08 16.57 12.04
N LEU A 178 5.88 17.57 12.39
CA LEU A 178 6.80 17.50 13.54
C LEU A 178 6.09 17.49 14.90
N SER A 179 4.93 18.13 15.00
CA SER A 179 4.04 18.11 16.17
C SER A 179 3.17 16.85 16.24
N SER A 180 3.19 15.98 15.22
CA SER A 180 2.30 14.81 15.08
C SER A 180 0.81 15.13 14.88
N ASP A 181 0.46 16.39 14.60
CA ASP A 181 -0.91 16.78 14.20
C ASP A 181 -1.28 16.19 12.82
N THR A 182 -0.29 16.04 11.93
CA THR A 182 -0.42 15.33 10.66
C THR A 182 0.23 13.96 10.77
N LYS A 183 -0.61 12.92 10.93
CA LYS A 183 -0.16 11.52 11.10
C LYS A 183 0.10 10.78 9.79
N SER A 184 -0.34 11.33 8.65
CA SER A 184 -0.16 10.75 7.32
C SER A 184 -0.07 11.83 6.24
N CYS A 185 0.77 11.61 5.23
CA CYS A 185 0.90 12.49 4.07
C CYS A 185 1.13 11.70 2.78
N ASN A 186 1.08 12.36 1.63
CA ASN A 186 1.37 11.70 0.36
C ASN A 186 2.87 11.51 0.14
N TYR A 187 3.22 10.57 -0.76
CA TYR A 187 4.61 10.20 -1.01
C TYR A 187 5.44 11.39 -1.50
N ILE A 188 4.91 12.16 -2.45
CA ILE A 188 5.63 13.29 -3.04
C ILE A 188 5.98 14.37 -2.01
N THR A 189 5.09 14.64 -1.05
CA THR A 189 5.37 15.62 0.01
C THR A 189 6.58 15.19 0.84
N MET A 190 6.61 13.93 1.28
CA MET A 190 7.70 13.44 2.11
C MET A 190 9.00 13.27 1.30
N LEU A 191 8.90 12.88 0.03
CA LEU A 191 10.04 12.84 -0.87
C LEU A 191 10.63 14.24 -1.05
N GLY A 192 9.80 15.26 -1.29
CA GLY A 192 10.27 16.65 -1.40
C GLY A 192 10.99 17.14 -0.15
N ILE A 193 10.48 16.79 1.04
CA ILE A 193 11.11 17.13 2.33
C ILE A 193 12.47 16.46 2.47
N THR A 194 12.52 15.13 2.36
CA THR A 194 13.74 14.34 2.56
C THR A 194 14.81 14.64 1.52
N TYR A 195 14.42 14.79 0.24
CA TYR A 195 15.30 15.20 -0.84
C TYR A 195 15.96 16.56 -0.57
N ASN A 196 15.18 17.58 -0.18
CA ASN A 196 15.75 18.91 0.08
C ASN A 196 16.65 18.92 1.32
N ILE A 197 16.40 18.08 2.32
CA ILE A 197 17.33 17.89 3.44
C ILE A 197 18.68 17.36 2.92
N TYR A 198 18.69 16.32 2.08
CA TYR A 198 19.94 15.78 1.53
C TYR A 198 20.67 16.79 0.62
N LEU A 199 19.95 17.63 -0.12
CA LEU A 199 20.56 18.73 -0.87
C LEU A 199 21.24 19.74 0.06
N LEU A 200 20.59 20.11 1.17
CA LEU A 200 21.13 21.05 2.15
C LEU A 200 22.35 20.47 2.90
N GLN A 201 22.45 19.15 3.00
CA GLN A 201 23.65 18.44 3.47
C GLN A 201 24.80 18.43 2.45
N GLY A 202 24.65 19.07 1.29
CA GLY A 202 25.70 19.22 0.28
C GLY A 202 25.77 18.11 -0.76
N ASN A 203 24.76 17.23 -0.85
CA ASN A 203 24.69 16.23 -1.91
C ASN A 203 24.24 16.88 -3.23
N ASP A 204 24.74 16.38 -4.36
CA ASP A 204 24.22 16.73 -5.68
C ASP A 204 22.80 16.18 -5.89
N ASP A 205 22.11 16.68 -6.92
CA ASP A 205 20.72 16.32 -7.26
C ASP A 205 20.48 14.80 -7.33
N GLN A 206 21.34 14.09 -8.08
CA GLN A 206 21.17 12.65 -8.27
C GLN A 206 21.40 11.88 -6.96
N THR A 207 22.46 12.22 -6.23
CA THR A 207 22.77 11.59 -4.94
C THR A 207 21.69 11.87 -3.90
N ALA A 208 21.18 13.11 -3.81
CA ALA A 208 20.11 13.47 -2.89
C ALA A 208 18.82 12.70 -3.20
N GLN A 209 18.46 12.58 -4.48
CA GLN A 209 17.29 11.82 -4.92
C GLN A 209 17.40 10.33 -4.59
N GLN A 210 18.59 9.73 -4.76
CA GLN A 210 18.83 8.33 -4.40
C GLN A 210 18.75 8.11 -2.89
N LYS A 211 19.44 8.95 -2.09
CA LYS A 211 19.41 8.85 -0.63
C LYS A 211 18.01 9.05 -0.05
N ALA A 212 17.24 10.00 -0.59
CA ALA A 212 15.86 10.22 -0.19
C ALA A 212 14.98 8.98 -0.44
N ASN A 213 15.05 8.40 -1.66
CA ASN A 213 14.29 7.20 -1.99
C ASN A 213 14.70 6.00 -1.11
N MET A 214 16.00 5.79 -0.90
CA MET A 214 16.50 4.72 -0.02
C MET A 214 16.03 4.92 1.42
N PHE A 215 16.18 6.12 1.96
CA PHE A 215 15.75 6.45 3.31
C PHE A 215 14.25 6.20 3.52
N LEU A 216 13.40 6.64 2.59
CA LEU A 216 11.95 6.41 2.69
C LEU A 216 11.61 4.91 2.61
N SER A 217 12.31 4.17 1.75
CA SER A 217 12.15 2.71 1.64
C SER A 217 12.57 2.00 2.93
N ASP A 218 13.73 2.33 3.50
CA ASP A 218 14.26 1.71 4.72
C ASP A 218 13.36 2.00 5.93
N ASN A 219 12.63 3.12 5.88
CA ASN A 219 11.68 3.53 6.92
C ASN A 219 10.22 3.17 6.61
N GLN A 220 9.96 2.25 5.69
CA GLN A 220 8.62 1.75 5.37
C GLN A 220 7.63 2.78 4.81
N PHE A 221 8.13 3.89 4.26
CA PHE A 221 7.33 4.93 3.65
C PHE A 221 7.27 4.76 2.13
N TYR A 222 6.60 3.71 1.68
CA TYR A 222 6.63 3.29 0.27
C TYR A 222 5.52 3.89 -0.59
N ASN A 223 5.87 4.33 -1.79
CA ASN A 223 4.88 4.41 -2.86
C ASN A 223 4.61 2.99 -3.43
N LEU A 224 3.54 2.84 -4.22
CA LEU A 224 3.19 1.52 -4.77
C LEU A 224 4.27 0.97 -5.73
N ARG A 225 4.99 1.84 -6.45
CA ARG A 225 6.11 1.43 -7.31
C ARG A 225 7.23 0.80 -6.48
N ASP A 226 7.60 1.37 -5.34
CA ASP A 226 8.68 0.82 -4.50
C ASP A 226 8.31 -0.57 -3.98
N ILE A 227 7.05 -0.74 -3.55
CA ILE A 227 6.50 -2.03 -3.13
C ILE A 227 6.66 -3.05 -4.25
N HIS A 228 6.19 -2.73 -5.45
CA HIS A 228 6.26 -3.66 -6.59
C HIS A 228 7.70 -3.87 -7.11
N ARG A 229 8.56 -2.85 -7.09
CA ARG A 229 9.99 -2.99 -7.44
C ARG A 229 10.69 -3.94 -6.49
N ALA A 230 10.49 -3.80 -5.17
CA ALA A 230 11.07 -4.71 -4.18
C ALA A 230 10.65 -6.17 -4.43
N ARG A 231 9.38 -6.38 -4.78
CA ARG A 231 8.82 -7.70 -5.12
C ARG A 231 9.36 -8.25 -6.45
N ASN A 232 9.57 -7.39 -7.44
CA ASN A 232 10.14 -7.78 -8.74
C ASN A 232 11.64 -8.05 -8.68
N ILE A 233 12.39 -7.44 -7.75
CA ILE A 233 13.83 -7.71 -7.56
C ILE A 233 14.08 -9.15 -7.09
N GLU A 234 13.20 -9.72 -6.26
CA GLU A 234 13.31 -11.15 -5.87
C GLU A 234 13.17 -12.09 -7.08
N THR A 235 12.40 -11.70 -8.08
CA THR A 235 12.21 -12.45 -9.34
C THR A 235 13.33 -12.19 -10.34
N LYS A 236 13.75 -10.93 -10.53
CA LYS A 236 14.83 -10.54 -11.47
C LYS A 236 16.23 -11.01 -11.04
N LYS A 237 16.45 -11.40 -9.78
CA LYS A 237 17.68 -12.14 -9.40
C LYS A 237 17.85 -13.46 -10.18
N LYS A 238 16.81 -13.97 -10.87
CA LYS A 238 16.88 -15.13 -11.77
C LYS A 238 17.04 -14.78 -13.25
N GLU A 239 16.81 -13.53 -13.66
CA GLU A 239 16.87 -13.12 -15.07
C GLU A 239 17.57 -11.75 -15.17
N ASN A 240 18.79 -11.76 -15.73
CA ASN A 240 19.64 -10.60 -15.96
C ASN A 240 18.98 -9.59 -16.93
N GLN A 241 18.07 -8.77 -16.45
CA GLN A 241 17.52 -7.65 -17.22
C GLN A 241 17.66 -6.33 -16.45
N ASN A 242 18.59 -5.51 -16.94
CA ASN A 242 18.65 -4.07 -16.72
C ASN A 242 17.43 -3.44 -17.42
N ASP A 243 16.30 -3.38 -16.73
CA ASP A 243 15.17 -2.55 -17.18
C ASP A 243 14.79 -1.59 -16.07
N ASP A 244 15.14 -0.33 -16.31
CA ASP A 244 14.83 0.85 -15.50
C ASP A 244 13.53 1.52 -16.03
N ASP A 245 12.66 0.77 -16.72
CA ASP A 245 11.35 1.25 -17.18
C ASP A 245 10.37 1.36 -16.00
N LEU A 246 9.81 2.56 -15.81
CA LEU A 246 8.81 2.89 -14.79
C LEU A 246 7.67 1.87 -14.73
N TYR A 247 7.23 1.38 -15.89
CA TYR A 247 6.02 0.57 -15.99
C TYR A 247 6.28 -0.93 -15.82
N SER A 248 7.49 -1.41 -16.14
CA SER A 248 7.91 -2.79 -15.84
C SER A 248 7.86 -3.10 -14.34
N SER A 249 8.13 -2.10 -13.50
CA SER A 249 8.09 -2.23 -12.04
C SER A 249 6.67 -2.24 -11.46
N LEU A 250 5.64 -1.99 -12.27
CA LEU A 250 4.24 -1.93 -11.84
C LEU A 250 3.43 -3.19 -12.21
N VAL A 251 3.98 -4.08 -13.02
CA VAL A 251 3.37 -5.38 -13.33
C VAL A 251 3.55 -6.30 -12.12
N LEU A 252 2.44 -6.80 -11.59
CA LEU A 252 2.45 -7.81 -10.52
C LEU A 252 2.94 -9.16 -11.07
N PRO A 253 3.91 -9.81 -10.41
CA PRO A 253 4.27 -11.18 -10.74
C PRO A 253 3.09 -12.13 -10.60
N GLU A 254 3.05 -13.17 -11.44
CA GLU A 254 1.98 -14.19 -11.42
C GLU A 254 1.79 -14.85 -10.05
N TYR A 255 2.89 -15.03 -9.29
CA TYR A 255 2.84 -15.58 -7.94
C TYR A 255 2.14 -14.65 -6.94
N GLU A 256 2.20 -13.32 -7.10
CA GLU A 256 1.49 -12.36 -6.24
C GLU A 256 0.00 -12.35 -6.57
N ILE A 257 -0.34 -12.38 -7.86
CA ILE A 257 -1.74 -12.51 -8.31
C ILE A 257 -2.33 -13.79 -7.71
N SER A 258 -1.59 -14.90 -7.79
CA SER A 258 -1.96 -16.18 -7.20
C SER A 258 -2.10 -16.11 -5.67
N PHE A 259 -1.13 -15.49 -4.98
CA PHE A 259 -1.18 -15.30 -3.53
C PHE A 259 -2.40 -14.49 -3.10
N ASN A 260 -2.64 -13.33 -3.71
CA ASN A 260 -3.78 -12.47 -3.40
C ASN A 260 -5.10 -13.20 -3.66
N THR A 261 -5.19 -13.92 -4.77
CA THR A 261 -6.37 -14.73 -5.10
C THR A 261 -6.66 -15.78 -4.03
N GLU A 262 -5.65 -16.52 -3.57
CA GLU A 262 -5.81 -17.51 -2.50
C GLU A 262 -6.08 -16.86 -1.13
N PHE A 263 -5.48 -15.70 -0.85
CA PHE A 263 -5.71 -14.95 0.38
C PHE A 263 -7.14 -14.41 0.48
N GLU A 264 -7.72 -13.90 -0.60
CA GLU A 264 -9.14 -13.50 -0.63
C GLU A 264 -10.07 -14.69 -0.42
N LYS A 265 -9.77 -15.85 -1.03
CA LYS A 265 -10.51 -17.09 -0.79
C LYS A 265 -10.44 -17.50 0.68
N LEU A 266 -9.28 -17.40 1.32
CA LEU A 266 -9.11 -17.68 2.74
C LEU A 266 -9.94 -16.73 3.61
N LYS A 267 -9.85 -15.42 3.37
CA LYS A 267 -10.65 -14.42 4.10
C LYS A 267 -12.15 -14.67 3.98
N LYS A 268 -12.61 -15.01 2.78
CA LYS A 268 -14.01 -15.38 2.53
C LYS A 268 -14.42 -16.59 3.39
N ARG A 269 -13.63 -17.67 3.38
CA ARG A 269 -13.89 -18.88 4.19
C ARG A 269 -13.93 -18.60 5.69
N ILE A 270 -13.02 -17.76 6.19
CA ILE A 270 -13.00 -17.35 7.60
C ILE A 270 -14.28 -16.59 7.96
N ARG A 271 -14.74 -15.69 7.09
CA ARG A 271 -16.01 -14.96 7.31
C ARG A 271 -17.21 -15.90 7.29
N GLU A 272 -17.26 -16.83 6.33
CA GLU A 272 -18.31 -17.85 6.27
C GLU A 272 -18.34 -18.70 7.55
N TYR A 273 -17.18 -19.12 8.06
CA TYR A 273 -17.09 -19.88 9.31
C TYR A 273 -17.54 -19.07 10.54
N ARG A 274 -17.14 -17.80 10.60
CA ARG A 274 -17.59 -16.84 11.64
C ARG A 274 -19.11 -16.71 11.65
N ASP A 275 -19.72 -16.54 10.47
CA ASP A 275 -21.15 -16.33 10.32
C ASP A 275 -21.96 -17.57 10.70
N MET A 276 -21.36 -18.76 10.59
CA MET A 276 -21.95 -20.02 11.08
C MET A 276 -21.81 -20.17 12.60
N ASN A 277 -20.65 -19.87 13.18
CA ASN A 277 -20.39 -20.03 14.61
C ASN A 277 -19.27 -19.10 15.13
N ILE A 278 -19.65 -17.96 15.69
CA ILE A 278 -18.70 -16.98 16.23
C ILE A 278 -17.91 -17.50 17.43
N GLU A 279 -18.55 -18.31 18.30
CA GLU A 279 -17.94 -18.84 19.53
C GLU A 279 -16.80 -19.81 19.22
N SER A 280 -16.88 -20.54 18.11
CA SER A 280 -15.80 -21.43 17.63
C SER A 280 -14.79 -20.70 16.74
N ALA A 281 -15.24 -19.72 15.96
CA ALA A 281 -14.38 -18.97 15.04
C ALA A 281 -13.37 -18.06 15.77
N LEU A 282 -13.77 -17.42 16.87
CA LEU A 282 -12.89 -16.53 17.60
C LEU A 282 -11.67 -17.26 18.22
N PRO A 283 -11.84 -18.38 18.96
CA PRO A 283 -10.71 -19.17 19.44
C PRO A 283 -9.81 -19.67 18.30
N MET A 284 -10.38 -20.15 17.19
CA MET A 284 -9.61 -20.60 16.03
C MET A 284 -8.67 -19.50 15.50
N ILE A 285 -9.19 -18.28 15.31
CA ILE A 285 -8.38 -17.17 14.79
C ILE A 285 -7.32 -16.73 15.80
N LYS A 286 -7.61 -16.76 17.10
CA LYS A 286 -6.60 -16.51 18.14
C LYS A 286 -5.47 -17.51 18.06
N SER A 287 -5.78 -18.81 17.98
CA SER A 287 -4.75 -19.86 17.86
C SER A 287 -3.94 -19.73 16.57
N ILE A 288 -4.55 -19.36 15.44
CA ILE A 288 -3.80 -19.09 14.20
C ILE A 288 -2.80 -17.93 14.42
N ASN A 289 -3.25 -16.85 15.06
CA ASN A 289 -2.40 -15.69 15.31
C ASN A 289 -1.24 -16.01 16.27
N GLU A 290 -1.51 -16.78 17.32
CA GLU A 290 -0.49 -17.28 18.26
C GLU A 290 0.54 -18.18 17.56
N ASN A 291 0.07 -19.13 16.74
CA ASN A 291 0.95 -20.04 16.01
C ASN A 291 1.86 -19.29 15.03
N LEU A 292 1.33 -18.31 14.29
CA LEU A 292 2.12 -17.49 13.36
C LEU A 292 3.17 -16.61 14.08
N SER A 293 3.01 -16.38 15.38
CA SER A 293 3.91 -15.56 16.20
C SER A 293 5.02 -16.36 16.91
N LEU A 294 4.95 -17.70 16.93
CA LEU A 294 5.87 -18.56 17.69
C LEU A 294 7.24 -18.71 16.99
N ASP A 295 7.26 -19.37 15.83
CA ASP A 295 8.44 -19.60 15.00
C ASP A 295 8.02 -19.77 13.54
N LEU A 296 8.42 -18.82 12.68
CA LEU A 296 7.93 -18.76 11.30
C LEU A 296 8.29 -20.00 10.47
N PRO A 297 9.53 -20.54 10.51
CA PRO A 297 9.91 -21.76 9.79
C PRO A 297 9.11 -23.00 10.22
N PHE A 298 8.99 -23.26 11.53
CA PHE A 298 8.23 -24.40 12.04
C PHE A 298 6.74 -24.28 11.67
N THR A 299 6.13 -23.13 11.95
CA THR A 299 4.73 -22.90 11.67
C THR A 299 4.43 -22.98 10.17
N ASN A 300 5.33 -22.49 9.31
CA ASN A 300 5.21 -22.64 7.86
C ASN A 300 5.21 -24.11 7.43
N PHE A 301 5.99 -24.98 8.07
CA PHE A 301 5.98 -26.40 7.75
C PHE A 301 4.63 -27.03 8.06
N ILE A 302 4.05 -26.71 9.23
CA ILE A 302 2.73 -27.19 9.64
C ILE A 302 1.64 -26.73 8.65
N TYR A 303 1.62 -25.44 8.28
CA TYR A 303 0.60 -24.93 7.34
C TYR A 303 0.73 -25.45 5.91
N LYS A 304 1.90 -25.96 5.50
CA LYS A 304 2.10 -26.59 4.18
C LYS A 304 1.49 -27.99 4.08
N ILE A 305 1.15 -28.63 5.21
CA ILE A 305 0.53 -29.96 5.21
C ILE A 305 -0.92 -29.82 4.74
N SER A 306 -1.19 -30.30 3.52
CA SER A 306 -2.53 -30.23 2.94
C SER A 306 -3.41 -31.39 3.42
N PHE A 307 -4.02 -31.23 4.60
CA PHE A 307 -4.95 -32.23 5.15
C PHE A 307 -6.14 -32.52 4.22
N ALA A 308 -6.59 -31.54 3.43
CA ALA A 308 -7.63 -31.75 2.43
C ALA A 308 -7.22 -32.76 1.34
N LYS A 309 -5.93 -32.81 0.96
CA LYS A 309 -5.41 -33.80 0.01
C LYS A 309 -5.17 -35.14 0.69
N LEU A 310 -4.52 -35.11 1.86
CA LEU A 310 -4.12 -36.32 2.59
C LEU A 310 -5.30 -37.14 3.10
N PHE A 311 -6.39 -36.47 3.50
CA PHE A 311 -7.56 -37.10 4.11
C PHE A 311 -8.80 -37.04 3.24
N LYS A 312 -8.62 -36.87 1.92
CA LYS A 312 -9.73 -36.80 0.96
C LYS A 312 -10.63 -38.03 1.06
N ASP A 313 -10.03 -39.21 1.16
CA ASP A 313 -10.72 -40.49 1.14
C ASP A 313 -10.91 -41.10 2.55
N PHE A 314 -10.55 -40.35 3.60
CA PHE A 314 -10.68 -40.81 4.98
C PHE A 314 -12.12 -40.64 5.49
N THR A 315 -12.60 -41.64 6.22
CA THR A 315 -13.85 -41.56 6.98
C THR A 315 -13.75 -40.59 8.15
N VAL A 316 -14.88 -40.26 8.77
CA VAL A 316 -14.93 -39.40 9.96
C VAL A 316 -14.17 -40.05 11.13
N GLU A 317 -14.28 -41.36 11.28
CA GLU A 317 -13.63 -42.15 12.33
C GLU A 317 -12.11 -42.14 12.16
N GLN A 318 -11.61 -42.35 10.94
CA GLN A 318 -10.18 -42.29 10.65
C GLN A 318 -9.59 -40.90 10.91
N LYS A 319 -10.35 -39.84 10.61
CA LYS A 319 -9.95 -38.45 10.92
C LYS A 319 -9.88 -38.20 12.43
N LYS A 320 -10.82 -38.74 13.21
CA LYS A 320 -10.81 -38.65 14.68
C LYS A 320 -9.64 -39.42 15.29
N GLU A 321 -9.38 -40.63 14.81
CA GLU A 321 -8.25 -41.44 15.24
C GLU A 321 -6.92 -40.72 14.98
N PHE A 322 -6.74 -40.16 13.79
CA PHE A 322 -5.56 -39.35 13.46
C PHE A 322 -5.37 -38.17 14.44
N LEU A 323 -6.44 -37.42 14.73
CA LEU A 323 -6.37 -36.30 15.65
C LEU A 323 -6.02 -36.74 17.07
N SER A 324 -6.55 -37.87 17.54
CA SER A 324 -6.18 -38.43 18.85
C SER A 324 -4.70 -38.76 18.91
N ASN A 325 -4.20 -39.49 17.91
CA ASN A 325 -2.79 -39.88 17.83
C ASN A 325 -1.86 -38.66 17.77
N LEU A 326 -2.26 -37.60 17.06
CA LEU A 326 -1.52 -36.35 17.01
C LEU A 326 -1.47 -35.66 18.37
N LEU A 327 -2.59 -35.59 19.09
CA LEU A 327 -2.65 -34.98 20.42
C LEU A 327 -1.82 -35.76 21.44
N ASP A 328 -1.82 -37.09 21.37
CA ASP A 328 -1.01 -37.92 22.25
C ASP A 328 0.48 -37.77 21.95
N LEU A 329 0.87 -37.67 20.68
CA LEU A 329 2.24 -37.36 20.29
C LEU A 329 2.70 -35.99 20.86
N ILE A 330 1.84 -34.98 20.80
CA ILE A 330 2.13 -33.65 21.36
C ILE A 330 2.31 -33.73 22.88
N LYS A 331 1.39 -34.39 23.60
CA LYS A 331 1.49 -34.58 25.06
C LYS A 331 2.79 -35.26 25.46
N ASN A 332 3.11 -36.39 24.81
CA ASN A 332 4.33 -37.14 25.08
C ASN A 332 5.59 -36.30 24.83
N SER A 333 5.58 -35.46 23.78
CA SER A 333 6.69 -34.56 23.47
C SER A 333 6.88 -33.48 24.53
N ILE A 334 5.78 -32.96 25.10
CA ILE A 334 5.82 -31.99 26.21
C ILE A 334 6.35 -32.64 27.49
N GLU A 335 5.87 -33.83 27.84
CA GLU A 335 6.31 -34.57 29.04
C GLU A 335 7.79 -34.96 28.95
N LYS A 336 8.24 -35.39 27.77
CA LYS A 336 9.66 -35.68 27.52
C LYS A 336 10.53 -34.44 27.68
N ASN A 337 10.05 -33.26 27.28
CA ASN A 337 10.78 -32.00 27.47
C ASN A 337 10.79 -31.49 28.92
N LYS A 338 9.80 -31.86 29.73
CA LYS A 338 9.80 -31.55 31.17
C LYS A 338 10.81 -32.43 31.92
N SER A 339 10.81 -33.74 31.64
CA SER A 339 11.75 -34.68 32.28
C SER A 339 13.23 -34.42 31.95
N THR A 340 13.56 -33.86 30.77
CA THR A 340 14.93 -33.40 30.46
C THR A 340 15.33 -32.08 31.12
N LYS A 341 14.38 -31.26 31.58
CA LYS A 341 14.69 -30.03 32.34
C LYS A 341 14.89 -30.31 33.83
N ASP A 342 14.19 -31.28 34.39
CA ASP A 342 14.32 -31.67 35.80
C ASP A 342 15.62 -32.45 36.09
N THR A 343 16.23 -33.07 35.07
CA THR A 343 17.50 -33.83 35.20
C THR A 343 18.77 -32.96 35.19
N HIS A 344 18.65 -31.65 34.99
CA HIS A 344 19.80 -30.72 35.00
C HIS A 344 20.01 -29.96 36.33
N TYR A 345 19.25 -30.29 37.39
CA TYR A 345 19.43 -29.71 38.72
C TYR A 345 20.04 -30.64 39.78
N ASP A 346 20.30 -31.91 39.47
CA ASP A 346 20.86 -32.88 40.43
C ASP A 346 22.25 -33.39 40.00
N ILE A 347 23.23 -32.49 39.84
CA ILE A 347 24.66 -32.84 40.05
C ILE A 347 25.35 -31.64 40.71
N SER A 348 25.17 -31.50 42.01
CA SER A 348 26.15 -30.88 42.90
C SER A 348 25.93 -31.39 44.32
N ASP A 349 26.69 -32.40 44.70
CA ASP A 349 27.29 -32.57 46.02
C ASP A 349 28.65 -33.27 45.86
#